data_AF-A0A447U8D5-F1
#
_entry.id   AF-A0A447U8D5-F1
#
_cell.length_a   1.000
_cell.length_b   1.000
_cell.length_c   1.000
_cell.angle_alpha   90.00
_cell.angle_beta   90.00
_cell.angle_gamma   90.00
#
_symmetry.space_group_name_H-M   'P 1'
#
loop_
_entity.id
_entity.type
_entity.pdbx_description
1 polymer ?
#
loop_
_entity_poly.entity_id
_entity_poly.type
_entity_poly.pdbx_seq_one_letter_code
_entity_poly.pdbx_strand_id
1 'polypeptide(L)'
;MCFCSLITAFHKRYADEGDDYPQRCRDTTRELVSALGLPPEKVMMTFQSRFGREPWLTPYTDETLKMLGEKGTGHIQVMCPGFAADCLETLEEDSGTESRDFP
;
A
#
# COMPACT_ATOMS: atom_id res chain seq x y z
N MET A 1 -2.21 2.30 16.01
CA MET A 1 -2.02 3.19 14.85
C MET A 1 -1.01 2.52 13.95
N CYS A 2 -1.50 1.97 12.84
CA CYS A 2 -0.69 1.30 11.81
C CYS A 2 -0.58 2.23 10.59
N PHE A 3 0.57 2.27 9.94
CA PHE A 3 0.79 3.07 8.74
C PHE A 3 0.91 2.17 7.52
N CYS A 4 0.11 2.43 6.49
CA CYS A 4 0.12 1.69 5.24
C CYS A 4 0.72 2.59 4.15
N SER A 5 1.84 2.18 3.57
CA SER A 5 2.46 2.82 2.41
C SER A 5 1.96 2.13 1.14
N LEU A 6 1.15 2.84 0.35
CA LEU A 6 0.56 2.34 -0.89
C LEU A 6 1.44 2.66 -2.09
N ILE A 7 1.66 1.64 -2.89
CA ILE A 7 2.34 1.75 -4.17
C ILE A 7 1.46 1.16 -5.28
N THR A 8 1.53 1.73 -6.48
CA THR A 8 0.81 1.21 -7.64
C THR A 8 1.23 -0.24 -7.92
N ALA A 9 0.26 -1.09 -8.22
CA ALA A 9 0.55 -2.47 -8.53
C ALA A 9 1.42 -2.56 -9.80
N PHE A 10 2.30 -3.55 -9.78
CA PHE A 10 3.20 -3.87 -10.88
C PHE A 10 3.13 -5.37 -11.16
N HIS A 11 3.14 -5.77 -12.43
CA HIS A 11 3.04 -7.18 -12.78
C HIS A 11 4.30 -7.90 -12.26
N LYS A 12 4.09 -9.01 -11.57
CA LYS A 12 5.19 -9.80 -11.01
C LYS A 12 6.16 -10.27 -12.11
N ARG A 13 5.63 -10.56 -13.30
CA ARG A 13 6.43 -10.94 -14.47
C ARG A 13 7.57 -9.96 -14.77
N TYR A 14 7.29 -8.66 -14.81
CA TYR A 14 8.33 -7.66 -15.11
C TYR A 14 9.38 -7.58 -14.01
N ALA A 15 8.96 -7.71 -12.74
CA ALA A 15 9.89 -7.79 -11.63
C ALA A 15 10.79 -9.04 -11.72
N ASP A 16 10.22 -10.19 -12.10
CA ASP A 16 10.96 -11.44 -12.30
C ASP A 16 11.90 -11.36 -13.54
N GLU A 17 11.55 -10.54 -14.53
CA GLU A 17 12.36 -10.23 -15.71
C GLU A 17 13.49 -9.22 -15.44
N GLY A 18 13.57 -8.68 -14.20
CA GLY A 18 14.68 -7.84 -13.73
C GLY A 18 14.36 -6.36 -13.59
N ASP A 19 13.09 -5.96 -13.67
CA ASP A 19 12.68 -4.59 -13.41
C ASP A 19 12.94 -4.21 -11.94
N ASP A 20 13.50 -3.01 -11.73
CA ASP A 20 13.91 -2.53 -10.41
C ASP A 20 12.79 -1.86 -9.60
N TYR A 21 11.57 -1.79 -10.15
CA TYR A 21 10.42 -1.18 -9.50
C TYR A 21 10.21 -1.67 -8.06
N PRO A 22 10.20 -2.97 -7.74
CA PRO A 22 10.02 -3.42 -6.36
C PRO A 22 11.12 -2.93 -5.42
N GLN A 23 12.36 -2.81 -5.92
CA GLN A 23 13.47 -2.30 -5.13
C GLN A 23 13.32 -0.81 -4.86
N ARG A 24 12.97 -0.03 -5.89
CA ARG A 24 12.69 1.40 -5.77
C ARG A 24 11.53 1.70 -4.82
N CYS A 25 10.50 0.86 -4.82
CA CYS A 25 9.39 0.96 -3.86
C CYS A 25 9.89 0.77 -2.42
N ARG A 26 10.67 -0.29 -2.17
CA ARG A 26 11.23 -0.57 -0.84
C ARG A 26 12.15 0.54 -0.35
N ASP A 27 13.02 1.05 -1.22
CA ASP A 27 13.92 2.15 -0.88
C ASP A 27 13.12 3.43 -0.58
N THR A 28 12.14 3.77 -1.41
CA THR A 28 11.26 4.92 -1.17
C THR A 28 10.53 4.80 0.17
N THR A 29 9.94 3.64 0.49
CA THR A 29 9.30 3.42 1.79
C THR A 29 10.32 3.54 2.92
N ARG A 30 11.51 2.96 2.81
CA ARG A 30 12.55 3.05 3.86
C ARG A 30 12.94 4.51 4.13
N GLU A 31 13.23 5.28 3.08
CA GLU A 31 13.61 6.69 3.23
C GLU A 31 12.45 7.52 3.80
N LEU A 32 11.21 7.26 3.39
CA LEU A 32 10.03 7.94 3.93
C LEU A 32 9.84 7.64 5.43
N VAL A 33 9.96 6.38 5.84
CA VAL A 33 9.87 5.96 7.26
C VAL A 33 10.96 6.65 8.08
N SER A 34 12.19 6.70 7.55
CA SER A 34 13.30 7.37 8.21
C SER A 34 13.07 8.88 8.33
N ALA A 35 12.61 9.53 7.26
CA ALA A 35 12.35 10.98 7.23
C ALA A 35 11.22 11.40 8.18
N LEU A 36 10.19 10.55 8.34
CA LEU A 36 9.06 10.81 9.24
C LEU A 36 9.31 10.34 10.68
N GLY A 37 10.44 9.70 10.96
CA GLY A 37 10.75 9.16 12.29
C GLY A 37 9.78 8.07 12.73
N LEU A 38 9.20 7.32 11.77
CA LEU A 38 8.22 6.29 12.08
C LEU A 38 8.91 5.00 12.52
N PRO A 39 8.36 4.29 13.52
CA PRO A 39 8.83 2.96 13.90
C PRO A 39 8.59 1.97 12.74
N PRO A 40 9.63 1.33 12.17
CA PRO A 40 9.49 0.43 11.03
C PRO A 40 8.51 -0.72 11.25
N GLU A 41 8.38 -1.19 12.49
CA GLU A 41 7.45 -2.25 12.89
C GLU A 41 5.96 -1.85 12.81
N LYS A 42 5.66 -0.55 12.66
CA LYS A 42 4.30 -0.03 12.48
C LYS A 42 4.00 0.38 11.05
N VAL A 43 4.91 0.11 10.12
CA VAL A 43 4.76 0.49 8.71
C VAL A 43 4.69 -0.76 7.85
N MET A 44 3.68 -0.82 6.98
CA MET A 44 3.52 -1.89 6.00
C MET A 44 3.54 -1.28 4.60
N MET A 45 4.32 -1.86 3.68
CA MET A 45 4.29 -1.48 2.26
C MET A 45 3.37 -2.45 1.52
N THR A 46 2.36 -1.93 0.82
CA THR A 46 1.39 -2.73 0.05
C THR A 46 1.22 -2.20 -1.37
N PHE A 47 0.70 -3.06 -2.25
CA PHE A 47 0.40 -2.76 -3.64
C PHE A 47 -1.12 -2.67 -3.86
N GLN A 48 -1.57 -1.62 -4.56
CA GLN A 48 -2.98 -1.33 -4.87
C GLN A 48 -3.25 -1.31 -6.38
N SER A 49 -4.52 -1.32 -6.79
CA SER A 49 -4.92 -1.18 -8.21
C SER A 49 -4.51 -2.37 -9.10
N ARG A 50 -4.76 -3.60 -8.62
CA ARG A 50 -4.57 -4.83 -9.41
C ARG A 50 -5.71 -5.00 -10.43
N PHE A 51 -5.36 -5.21 -11.70
CA PHE A 51 -6.33 -5.46 -12.77
C PHE A 51 -6.08 -6.80 -13.47
N GLY A 52 -7.14 -7.51 -13.86
CA GLY A 52 -7.01 -8.78 -14.58
C GLY A 52 -6.56 -9.96 -13.70
N ARG A 53 -6.15 -11.06 -14.36
CA ARG A 53 -5.91 -12.37 -13.72
C ARG A 53 -4.44 -12.74 -13.54
N GLU A 54 -3.52 -11.93 -14.08
CA GLU A 54 -2.09 -12.18 -13.94
C GLU A 54 -1.62 -11.93 -12.50
N PRO A 55 -0.54 -12.59 -12.04
CA PRO A 55 0.01 -12.35 -10.72
C PRO A 55 0.70 -10.98 -10.65
N TRP A 56 0.32 -10.21 -9.63
CA TRP A 56 0.89 -8.90 -9.31
C TRP A 56 1.83 -9.00 -8.10
N LEU A 57 2.58 -7.93 -7.84
CA LEU A 57 3.38 -7.82 -6.61
C LEU A 57 2.48 -7.79 -5.36
N THR A 58 2.99 -8.39 -4.29
CA THR A 58 2.32 -8.53 -2.99
C THR A 58 3.20 -7.92 -1.90
N PRO A 59 2.63 -7.53 -0.73
CA PRO A 59 1.24 -7.75 -0.27
C PRO A 59 0.21 -6.80 -0.88
N TYR A 60 -1.04 -7.25 -1.02
CA TYR A 60 -2.13 -6.43 -1.55
C TYR A 60 -2.75 -5.54 -0.47
N THR A 61 -3.13 -4.32 -0.84
CA THR A 61 -3.70 -3.34 0.09
C THR A 61 -5.02 -3.79 0.69
N ASP A 62 -5.97 -4.24 -0.14
CA ASP A 62 -7.30 -4.70 0.27
C ASP A 62 -7.24 -5.88 1.26
N GLU A 63 -6.36 -6.86 0.99
CA GLU A 63 -6.13 -8.00 1.87
C GLU A 63 -5.44 -7.58 3.18
N THR A 64 -4.54 -6.60 3.13
CA THR A 64 -3.85 -6.07 4.30
C THR A 64 -4.80 -5.29 5.20
N LEU A 65 -5.67 -4.44 4.63
CA LEU A 65 -6.65 -3.68 5.39
C LEU A 65 -7.68 -4.59 6.08
N LYS A 66 -8.19 -5.62 5.38
CA LYS A 66 -9.07 -6.64 5.97
C LYS A 66 -8.40 -7.34 7.16
N MET A 67 -7.16 -7.79 6.98
CA MET A 67 -6.39 -8.43 8.04
C MET A 67 -6.14 -7.50 9.24
N LEU A 68 -5.90 -6.21 9.00
CA LEU A 68 -5.74 -5.22 10.08
C LEU A 68 -7.05 -4.93 10.81
N GLY A 69 -8.18 -4.90 10.09
CA GLY A 69 -9.52 -4.81 10.66
C GLY A 69 -9.85 -5.99 11.56
N GLU A 70 -9.62 -7.22 11.10
CA GLU A 70 -9.80 -8.46 11.90
C GLU A 70 -8.92 -8.49 13.16
N LYS A 71 -7.74 -7.87 13.11
CA LYS A 71 -6.84 -7.72 14.27
C LYS A 71 -7.27 -6.65 15.26
N GLY A 72 -8.36 -5.92 15.01
CA GLY A 72 -8.85 -4.85 15.87
C GLY A 72 -8.06 -3.55 15.76
N THR A 73 -7.42 -3.29 14.60
CA THR A 73 -6.67 -2.05 14.39
C THR A 73 -7.64 -0.89 14.20
N GLY A 74 -7.97 -0.16 15.27
CA GLY A 74 -8.96 0.92 15.22
C GLY A 74 -8.54 2.18 14.44
N HIS A 75 -7.26 2.35 14.12
CA HIS A 75 -6.76 3.49 13.35
C HIS A 75 -5.61 3.10 12.41
N ILE A 76 -5.84 3.31 11.12
CA ILE A 76 -4.88 3.11 10.03
C ILE A 76 -4.67 4.46 9.34
N GLN A 77 -3.41 4.80 9.06
CA GLN A 77 -3.05 5.96 8.25
C GLN A 77 -2.44 5.48 6.93
N VAL A 78 -2.85 6.08 5.83
CA VAL A 78 -2.47 5.67 4.48
C VAL A 78 -1.57 6.75 3.87
N MET A 79 -0.48 6.34 3.22
CA MET A 79 0.48 7.20 2.52
C MET A 79 0.69 6.68 1.12
N CYS A 80 0.61 7.54 0.10
CA CYS A 80 0.72 7.13 -1.31
C CYS A 80 1.96 7.72 -1.99
N PRO A 81 3.19 7.31 -1.63
CA PRO A 81 4.41 7.88 -2.24
C PRO A 81 4.61 7.47 -3.71
N GLY A 82 3.82 6.51 -4.22
CA GLY A 82 3.82 6.11 -5.63
C GLY A 82 3.21 7.14 -6.59
N PHE A 83 2.58 8.19 -6.07
CA PHE A 83 1.97 9.26 -6.87
C PHE A 83 2.37 10.65 -6.34
N ALA A 84 2.86 11.52 -7.21
CA ALA A 84 3.24 12.90 -6.85
C ALA A 84 2.03 13.86 -6.73
N ALA A 85 0.82 13.39 -7.06
CA ALA A 85 -0.43 14.13 -7.03
C ALA A 85 -1.60 13.19 -6.74
N ASP A 86 -2.65 13.69 -6.06
CA ASP A 86 -3.89 12.93 -5.86
C ASP A 86 -4.51 12.57 -7.22
N CYS A 87 -4.55 11.27 -7.53
CA CYS A 87 -5.30 10.77 -8.66
C CYS A 87 -6.75 10.52 -8.28
N LEU A 88 -7.62 10.58 -9.29
CA LEU A 88 -9.05 10.31 -9.15
C LEU A 88 -9.35 8.95 -8.50
N GLU A 89 -8.41 7.99 -8.58
CA GLU A 89 -8.46 6.68 -7.90
C GLU A 89 -8.35 6.80 -6.37
N THR A 90 -7.57 7.73 -5.83
CA THR A 90 -7.40 7.95 -4.38
C THR A 90 -8.71 8.42 -3.71
N LEU A 91 -9.58 9.15 -4.42
CA LEU A 91 -10.81 9.66 -3.83
C LEU A 91 -11.95 8.64 -3.79
N GLU A 92 -12.08 7.75 -4.75
CA GLU A 92 -13.19 6.77 -4.77
C GLU A 92 -12.86 5.49 -3.98
N GLU A 93 -11.60 5.05 -3.93
CA GLU A 93 -11.18 3.89 -3.11
C GLU A 93 -10.89 4.27 -1.64
N ASP A 94 -10.26 5.43 -1.35
CA ASP A 94 -9.84 5.81 0.02
C ASP A 94 -10.91 6.62 0.80
N SER A 95 -11.76 7.43 0.12
CA SER A 95 -12.73 8.33 0.81
C SER A 95 -14.07 7.70 1.18
N GLY A 96 -14.41 6.54 0.62
CA GLY A 96 -15.83 6.18 0.45
C GLY A 96 -16.36 5.02 1.26
N THR A 97 -15.67 3.88 1.24
CA THR A 97 -16.38 2.60 1.48
C THR A 97 -15.64 1.61 2.38
N GLU A 98 -14.30 1.59 2.42
CA GLU A 98 -13.60 0.50 3.11
C GLU A 98 -13.23 0.81 4.58
N SER A 99 -13.24 2.09 4.98
CA SER A 99 -12.88 2.52 6.34
C SER A 99 -14.06 2.76 7.29
N ARG A 100 -15.31 2.65 6.80
CA ARG A 100 -16.53 2.96 7.57
C ARG A 100 -17.44 1.77 7.88
N ASP A 101 -17.22 0.61 7.27
CA ASP A 101 -18.07 -0.57 7.46
C ASP A 101 -17.26 -1.75 8.02
N PHE A 102 -16.82 -1.62 9.28
CA PHE A 102 -16.54 -2.78 10.11
C PHE A 102 -17.50 -2.72 11.32
N PRO A 103 -18.33 -3.78 11.53
CA PRO A 103 -19.30 -3.82 12.62
C PRO A 103 -18.66 -3.84 14.02
#